data_AF-A0AAU2R0Q8-F1
#
_entry.id   AF-A0AAU2R0Q8-F1
#
_cell.length_a   1.000
_cell.length_b   1.000
_cell.length_c   1.000
_cell.angle_alpha   90.00
_cell.angle_beta   90.00
_cell.angle_gamma   90.00
#
_symmetry.space_group_name_H-M   'P 1'
#
loop_
_entity.id
_entity.type
_entity.pdbx_description
1 polymer ?
#
loop_
_entity_poly.entity_id
_entity_poly.type
_entity_poly.pdbx_seq_one_letter_code
_entity_poly.pdbx_strand_id
1 'polypeptide(L)' 'MVVVLLCVFIAIGLVQVFRPQLLWKANRPLQRPFVKDFDATEPTKAGYAMSRFIGVLFLAMATWMLITHLN' A
#
# COMPACT_ATOMS: atom_id res chain seq x y z
N MET A 1 9.06 -14.96 -11.62
CA MET A 1 8.98 -13.49 -11.49
C MET A 1 7.65 -13.02 -10.92
N VAL A 2 6.51 -13.51 -11.43
CA VAL A 2 5.16 -13.15 -10.93
C VAL A 2 4.99 -13.43 -9.44
N VAL A 3 5.36 -14.63 -8.97
CA VAL A 3 5.31 -15.00 -7.54
C VAL A 3 6.06 -13.99 -6.65
N VAL A 4 7.27 -13.60 -7.03
CA VAL A 4 8.09 -12.63 -6.28
C VAL A 4 7.39 -11.28 -6.18
N LEU A 5 6.83 -10.80 -7.30
CA LEU A 5 6.07 -9.54 -7.32
C LEU A 5 4.83 -9.61 -6.42
N LEU A 6 4.08 -10.72 -6.45
CA LEU A 6 2.91 -10.91 -5.59
C LEU A 6 3.30 -10.94 -4.10
N CYS A 7 4.42 -11.56 -3.74
CA CYS A 7 4.95 -11.51 -2.37
C CYS A 7 5.31 -10.08 -1.94
N VAL A 8 5.94 -9.29 -2.82
CA VAL A 8 6.23 -7.87 -2.56
C VAL A 8 4.94 -7.07 -2.38
N PHE A 9 3.94 -7.29 -3.23
CA PHE A 9 2.63 -6.65 -3.09
C PHE A 9 1.96 -7.01 -1.78
N ILE A 10 1.96 -8.28 -1.38
CA ILE A 10 1.44 -8.70 -0.07
C ILE A 10 2.19 -7.99 1.07
N ALA A 11 3.52 -7.89 1.00
CA ALA A 11 4.29 -7.16 2.02
C ALA A 11 3.88 -5.68 2.10
N ILE A 12 3.74 -5.00 0.96
CA ILE A 12 3.28 -3.60 0.90
C ILE A 12 1.85 -3.47 1.44
N GLY A 13 0.96 -4.38 1.06
CA GLY A 13 -0.43 -4.42 1.54
C GLY A 13 -0.51 -4.61 3.06
N LEU A 14 0.34 -5.45 3.65
CA LEU A 14 0.44 -5.63 5.10
C LEU A 14 0.87 -4.31 5.77
N VAL A 15 1.88 -3.62 5.22
CA VAL A 15 2.27 -2.30 5.73
C VAL A 15 1.09 -1.31 5.63
N GLN A 16 0.34 -1.32 4.54
CA GLN A 16 -0.83 -0.47 4.37
C GLN A 16 -1.92 -0.72 5.43
N VAL A 17 -2.15 -1.97 5.83
CA VAL A 17 -3.14 -2.33 6.85
C VAL A 17 -2.66 -1.99 8.26
N PHE A 18 -1.42 -2.34 8.60
CA PHE A 18 -0.95 -2.18 9.98
C PHE A 18 -0.39 -0.78 10.26
N ARG A 19 0.38 -0.22 9.33
CA ARG A 19 1.15 1.02 9.51
C ARG A 19 1.12 1.88 8.22
N PRO A 20 -0.06 2.32 7.74
CA PRO A 20 -0.17 3.11 6.51
C PRO A 20 0.65 4.41 6.54
N GLN A 21 0.97 4.93 7.73
CA GLN A 21 1.83 6.09 7.91
C GLN A 21 3.24 5.89 7.35
N LEU A 22 3.75 4.65 7.33
CA LEU A 22 5.07 4.34 6.77
C LEU A 22 5.07 4.52 5.26
N LEU A 23 4.00 4.12 4.58
CA LEU A 23 3.86 4.33 3.13
C LEU A 23 3.75 5.81 2.81
N TRP A 24 3.04 6.60 3.62
CA TRP A 24 2.99 8.05 3.45
C TRP A 24 4.39 8.69 3.57
N LYS A 25 5.12 8.36 4.64
CA LYS A 25 6.47 8.88 4.88
C LYS A 25 7.46 8.49 3.79
N ALA A 26 7.37 7.26 3.28
CA ALA A 26 8.21 6.79 2.18
C ALA A 26 7.85 7.46 0.84
N ASN A 27 6.56 7.71 0.60
CA ASN A 27 6.08 8.30 -0.66
C ASN A 27 6.36 9.81 -0.74
N ARG A 28 6.30 10.54 0.38
CA ARG A 28 6.54 12.00 0.44
C ARG A 28 7.78 12.47 -0.34
N PRO A 29 9.01 11.95 -0.12
CA PRO A 29 10.17 12.38 -0.89
C PRO A 29 10.11 11.97 -2.37
N LEU A 30 9.45 10.85 -2.68
CA LEU A 30 9.29 10.33 -4.05
C LEU A 30 8.30 11.15 -4.87
N GLN A 31 7.34 11.83 -4.22
CA GLN A 31 6.34 12.68 -4.89
C GLN A 31 6.89 14.05 -5.31
N ARG A 32 8.01 14.50 -4.72
CA ARG A 32 8.60 15.83 -4.94
C ARG A 32 8.75 16.26 -6.41
N PRO A 33 9.17 15.41 -7.36
CA PRO A 33 9.27 15.80 -8.77
C PRO A 33 7.94 15.79 -9.52
N PHE A 34 6.86 15.22 -8.95
CA PHE A 34 5.59 14.98 -9.66
C PHE A 34 4.43 15.81 -9.12
N VAL A 35 4.52 16.31 -7.89
CA VAL A 35 3.42 17.00 -7.20
C VAL A 35 3.89 18.38 -6.75
N LYS A 36 3.06 19.41 -7.01
CA LYS A 36 3.34 20.79 -6.60
C LYS A 36 3.45 20.95 -5.09
N ASP A 37 2.60 20.24 -4.36
CA ASP A 37 2.55 20.25 -2.90
C ASP A 37 2.85 18.86 -2.34
N PHE A 38 4.12 18.46 -2.41
CA PHE A 38 4.58 17.17 -1.88
C PHE A 38 4.63 17.14 -0.34
N ASP A 39 4.58 18.32 0.29
CA ASP A 39 4.50 18.49 1.75
C ASP A 39 3.06 18.59 2.26
N ALA A 40 2.08 18.22 1.42
CA ALA A 40 0.67 18.19 1.77
C ALA A 40 0.44 17.53 3.15
N THR A 41 -0.58 18.02 3.86
CA THR A 41 -0.91 17.55 5.20
C THR A 41 -1.11 16.04 5.23
N GLU A 42 -0.49 15.39 6.22
CA GLU A 42 -0.65 13.95 6.47
C GLU A 42 -2.13 13.55 6.52
N PRO A 43 -2.52 12.37 5.96
CA PRO A 43 -3.90 11.89 6.03
C PRO A 43 -4.46 11.90 7.46
N THR A 44 -5.72 12.30 7.59
CA THR A 44 -6.41 12.28 8.89
C THR A 44 -6.61 10.85 9.41
N LYS A 45 -7.08 10.70 10.65
CA LYS A 45 -7.48 9.38 11.19
C LYS A 45 -8.46 8.65 10.26
N ALA A 46 -9.43 9.37 9.69
CA ALA A 46 -10.38 8.81 8.73
C ALA A 46 -9.71 8.42 7.39
N GLY A 47 -8.79 9.25 6.89
CA GLY A 47 -8.00 8.92 5.69
C GLY A 47 -7.15 7.66 5.88
N TYR A 48 -6.55 7.50 7.06
CA TYR A 48 -5.84 6.27 7.40
C TYR A 48 -6.75 5.07 7.63
N ALA A 49 -7.97 5.25 8.13
CA ALA A 49 -8.95 4.17 8.22
C ALA A 49 -9.35 3.69 6.82
N MET A 50 -9.62 4.61 5.89
CA MET A 50 -9.90 4.28 4.49
C MET A 50 -8.70 3.58 3.84
N SER A 51 -7.47 4.06 4.09
CA SER A 51 -6.26 3.42 3.57
C SER A 51 -6.12 1.97 4.01
N ARG A 52 -6.44 1.67 5.28
CA ARG A 52 -6.44 0.29 5.80
C ARG A 52 -7.52 -0.56 5.15
N PHE A 53 -8.73 -0.03 4.99
CA PHE A 53 -9.83 -0.73 4.34
C PHE A 53 -9.45 -1.16 2.92
N ILE A 54 -8.91 -0.22 2.13
CA ILE A 54 -8.39 -0.53 0.79
C ILE A 54 -7.23 -1.53 0.86
N GLY A 55 -6.34 -1.40 1.84
CA GLY A 55 -5.25 -2.35 2.06
C GLY A 55 -5.73 -3.78 2.31
N VAL A 56 -6.81 -3.98 3.06
CA VAL A 56 -7.42 -5.30 3.31
C VAL A 56 -7.95 -5.89 2.00
N LEU A 57 -8.68 -5.10 1.21
CA LEU A 57 -9.20 -5.54 -0.09
C LEU A 57 -8.06 -5.93 -1.05
N PHE A 58 -7.01 -5.11 -1.08
CA PHE A 58 -5.82 -5.37 -1.90
C PHE A 58 -5.10 -6.65 -1.45
N LEU A 59 -4.91 -6.88 -0.15
CA LEU A 59 -4.31 -8.11 0.39
C LEU A 59 -5.10 -9.35 0.03
N ALA A 60 -6.43 -9.30 0.17
CA ALA A 60 -7.30 -10.41 -0.20
C ALA A 60 -7.12 -10.78 -1.67
N MET A 61 -7.11 -9.78 -2.55
CA MET A 61 -6.91 -9.97 -3.99
C MET A 61 -5.51 -10.51 -4.33
N ALA A 62 -4.45 -9.91 -3.79
CA ALA A 62 -3.07 -10.34 -4.05
C ALA A 62 -2.82 -11.78 -3.55
N THR A 63 -3.37 -12.14 -2.39
CA THR A 63 -3.29 -13.50 -1.85
C THR A 63 -4.06 -14.49 -2.73
N TRP A 64 -5.27 -14.13 -3.16
CA TRP A 64 -6.04 -14.95 -4.10
C TRP A 64 -5.26 -15.20 -5.39
N MET A 65 -4.71 -14.15 -6.00
CA MET A 65 -3.91 -14.27 -7.23
C MET A 65 -2.69 -15.17 -7.04
N LEU A 66 -2.02 -15.08 -5.88
CA LEU A 66 -0.87 -15.94 -5.58
C LEU A 66 -1.29 -17.41 -5.49
N ILE A 67 -2.39 -17.71 -4.81
CA ILE A 67 -2.92 -19.08 -4.70
C ILE A 67 -3.31 -19.61 -6.08
N THR A 68 -4.04 -18.83 -6.87
CA THR A 68 -4.45 -19.23 -8.24
C THR A 68 -3.26 -19.44 -9.18
N HIS A 69 -2.14 -18.75 -8.97
CA HIS A 69 -0.96 -18.92 -9.80
C HIS A 69 -0.10 -20.14 -9.40
N LEU A 70 -0.27 -20.65 -8.17
CA LEU A 70 0.46 -21.81 -7.64
C LEU A 70 -0.30 -23.13 -7.82
N ASN A 71 -1.62 -23.07 -8.05
CA ASN A 71 -2.48 -24.21 -8.36
C ASN A 71 -2.61 -24.40 -9.87
#